data_AF-A0A964KAW7-F1
#
_entry.id   AF-A0A964KAW7-F1
#
_cell.length_a   1.000
_cell.length_b   1.000
_cell.length_c   1.000
_cell.angle_alpha   90.00
_cell.angle_beta   90.00
_cell.angle_gamma   90.00
#
_symmetry.space_group_name_H-M   'P 1'
#
loop_
_entity.id
_entity.type
_entity.pdbx_description
1 polymer ?
#
loop_
_entity_poly.entity_id
_entity_poly.type
_entity_poly.pdbx_seq_one_letter_code
_entity_poly.pdbx_strand_id
1 'polypeptide(L)'
;MSAVESPSAAAYVAPTPQNRNPTLRLAQLALCVGVPFIIWFSPLDVPMNAKAALAISAFMILAWMTEVMEYASAGLVGLLLFWFFKVAEPAIVFRGFVDPASWYYIGAILIGAMAIKTGLPLRIAAFVVKRVGVTYSRLLLGLILIDFLLTFIVPSGVARIVIMAPICIGVINLFGVDRGSNIGRGIFLVVTYSAALFDKMMIAGTGAITARGFIERVGEVEVTYSFWLLAFIPCAILAIFSGWRLTLWLFPPEVESLEARRAEVHEVFRSKTPWTPQSTKATLLIGLALALWLTDEWHHLSAAMIALSIGLLALLPFVDVLDTDDFRKANMLPFFFVGAAFGMGEVLRATGGLEVLTSNILGGMEPYLENRVLAVPLLYWTAFIYHFFTASEISMLATSLPVLMEFSKTNALDPLWVGLVWSFAAGGKLFAYQSAPLIVGYSYGYFRHMDLVKLGFLLTVVEFGGLCFCAFVWWPLFGF
;
A
#
# COMPACT_ATOMS: atom_id res chain seq x y z
N MET A 1 -16.41 -3.58 -37.08
CA MET A 1 -15.00 -3.44 -36.64
C MET A 1 -14.74 -1.97 -36.33
N SER A 2 -14.95 -1.56 -35.09
CA SER A 2 -14.50 -0.27 -34.56
C SER A 2 -13.50 -0.58 -33.46
N ALA A 3 -12.25 -0.16 -33.65
CA ALA A 3 -11.21 -0.28 -32.65
C ALA A 3 -11.63 0.52 -31.41
N VAL A 4 -11.97 -0.19 -30.33
CA VAL A 4 -12.04 0.42 -29.01
C VAL A 4 -10.59 0.64 -28.62
N GLU A 5 -10.12 1.88 -28.78
CA GLU A 5 -8.84 2.31 -28.24
C GLU A 5 -8.85 2.01 -26.74
N SER A 6 -7.92 1.15 -26.31
CA SER A 6 -7.61 0.99 -24.89
C SER A 6 -7.14 2.37 -24.39
N PRO A 7 -7.77 2.95 -23.34
CA PRO A 7 -7.26 4.18 -22.77
C PRO A 7 -5.80 3.94 -22.38
N SER A 8 -4.91 4.85 -22.77
CA SER A 8 -3.53 4.81 -22.30
C SER A 8 -3.54 4.76 -20.77
N ALA A 9 -2.63 3.99 -20.16
CA ALA A 9 -2.51 3.86 -18.70
C ALA A 9 -2.32 5.20 -17.97
N ALA A 10 -2.11 6.30 -18.71
CA ALA A 10 -2.04 7.68 -18.22
C ALA A 10 -3.41 8.33 -17.95
N ALA A 11 -4.54 7.74 -18.35
CA ALA A 11 -5.85 8.40 -18.31
C ALA A 11 -6.70 8.14 -17.05
N TYR A 12 -6.25 7.30 -16.12
CA TYR A 12 -6.97 7.07 -14.85
C TYR A 12 -6.24 7.69 -13.69
N VAL A 13 -6.21 9.02 -13.69
CA VAL A 13 -6.03 9.80 -12.46
C VAL A 13 -7.28 9.52 -11.62
N ALA A 14 -7.10 9.05 -10.38
CA ALA A 14 -8.20 9.00 -9.41
C ALA A 14 -8.97 10.33 -9.45
N PRO A 15 -10.31 10.34 -9.32
CA PRO A 15 -11.09 11.56 -9.48
C PRO A 15 -10.43 12.70 -8.70
N THR A 16 -10.05 13.76 -9.43
CA THR A 16 -9.45 14.95 -8.83
C THR A 16 -10.38 15.49 -7.73
N PRO A 17 -9.85 16.09 -6.65
CA PRO A 17 -10.62 16.57 -5.49
C PRO A 17 -11.66 17.67 -5.80
N GLN A 18 -11.94 17.95 -7.07
CA GLN A 18 -12.74 19.04 -7.59
C GLN A 18 -14.26 18.86 -7.46
N ASN A 19 -14.77 17.69 -7.07
CA ASN A 19 -16.22 17.43 -7.01
C ASN A 19 -16.80 17.36 -5.59
N ARG A 20 -16.24 18.14 -4.65
CA ARG A 20 -16.74 18.22 -3.27
C ARG A 20 -17.64 19.43 -3.05
N ASN A 21 -18.67 19.25 -2.22
CA ASN A 21 -19.56 20.31 -1.78
C ASN A 21 -18.74 21.52 -1.25
N PRO A 22 -18.94 22.74 -1.78
CA PRO A 22 -18.12 23.90 -1.42
C PRO A 22 -18.15 24.22 0.08
N THR A 23 -19.28 23.96 0.76
CA THR A 23 -19.38 24.18 2.22
C THR A 23 -18.55 23.17 3.00
N LEU A 24 -18.54 21.90 2.58
CA LEU A 24 -17.69 20.86 3.17
C LEU A 24 -16.21 21.21 2.98
N ARG A 25 -15.82 21.68 1.78
CA ARG A 25 -14.44 22.08 1.51
C ARG A 25 -14.01 23.26 2.36
N LEU A 26 -14.89 24.25 2.56
CA LEU A 26 -14.62 25.39 3.46
C LEU A 26 -14.46 24.93 4.91
N ALA A 27 -15.31 24.02 5.38
CA ALA A 27 -15.19 23.45 6.72
C ALA A 27 -13.88 22.67 6.91
N GLN A 28 -13.45 21.89 5.92
CA GLN A 28 -12.17 21.18 5.92
C GLN A 28 -10.99 22.15 5.98
N LEU A 29 -11.00 23.21 5.16
CA LEU A 29 -9.98 24.26 5.20
C LEU A 29 -9.94 24.96 6.56
N ALA A 30 -11.11 25.31 7.11
CA ALA A 30 -11.22 25.93 8.42
C ALA A 30 -10.67 25.01 9.51
N LEU A 31 -10.90 23.70 9.42
CA LEU A 31 -10.34 22.71 10.35
C LEU A 31 -8.80 22.62 10.23
N CYS A 32 -8.28 22.53 9.00
CA CYS A 32 -6.84 22.47 8.71
C CYS A 32 -6.08 23.72 9.17
N VAL A 33 -6.74 24.86 9.35
CA VAL A 33 -6.11 26.09 9.88
C VAL A 33 -6.39 26.27 11.37
N GLY A 34 -7.65 26.08 11.78
CA GLY A 34 -8.12 26.34 13.14
C GLY A 34 -7.49 25.44 14.19
N VAL A 35 -7.39 24.13 13.92
CA VAL A 35 -6.79 23.19 14.90
C VAL A 35 -5.30 23.46 15.13
N PRO A 36 -4.46 23.61 14.08
CA PRO A 36 -3.07 24.04 14.26
C PRO A 36 -2.93 25.36 15.03
N PHE A 37 -3.79 26.34 14.72
CA PHE A 37 -3.77 27.62 15.42
C PHE A 37 -4.06 27.44 16.93
N ILE A 38 -5.09 26.65 17.27
CA ILE A 38 -5.42 26.35 18.66
C ILE A 38 -4.27 25.63 19.37
N ILE A 39 -3.63 24.63 18.74
CA ILE A 39 -2.49 23.91 19.32
C ILE A 39 -1.33 24.86 19.58
N TRP A 40 -0.99 25.70 18.59
CA TRP A 40 0.12 26.65 18.67
C TRP A 40 -0.05 27.63 19.84
N PHE A 41 -1.24 28.20 19.98
CA PHE A 41 -1.55 29.19 21.02
C PHE A 41 -2.13 28.57 22.30
N SER A 42 -2.09 27.24 22.44
CA SER A 42 -2.62 26.56 23.61
C SER A 42 -1.83 26.92 24.87
N PRO A 43 -2.50 27.03 26.03
CA PRO A 43 -1.86 27.32 27.31
C PRO A 43 -1.14 26.10 27.92
N LEU A 44 -0.92 25.03 27.15
CA LEU A 44 -0.25 23.80 27.63
C LEU A 44 1.18 24.10 28.07
N ASP A 45 1.67 23.44 29.12
CA ASP A 45 3.05 23.61 29.60
C ASP A 45 4.02 22.72 28.79
N VAL A 46 4.28 23.14 27.55
CA VAL A 46 5.08 22.42 26.56
C VAL A 46 6.04 23.42 25.89
N PRO A 47 7.30 23.04 25.59
CA PRO A 47 8.23 23.92 24.89
C PRO A 47 7.63 24.51 23.60
N MET A 48 7.89 25.78 23.31
CA MET A 48 7.31 26.46 22.14
C MET A 48 7.64 25.75 20.82
N ASN A 49 8.86 25.22 20.68
CA ASN A 49 9.25 24.47 19.48
C ASN A 49 8.46 23.16 19.34
N ALA A 50 8.19 22.44 20.43
CA ALA A 50 7.31 21.27 20.43
C ALA A 50 5.87 21.65 20.06
N LYS A 51 5.33 22.74 20.61
CA LYS A 51 3.98 23.23 20.25
C LYS A 51 3.87 23.59 18.77
N ALA A 52 4.85 24.33 18.25
CA ALA A 52 4.93 24.69 16.84
C ALA A 52 5.02 23.44 15.94
N ALA A 53 5.85 22.47 16.35
CA ALA A 53 6.00 21.21 15.66
C ALA A 53 4.70 20.39 15.63
N LEU A 54 3.99 20.34 16.76
CA LEU A 54 2.70 19.67 16.90
C LEU A 54 1.61 20.37 16.07
N ALA A 55 1.58 21.69 16.05
CA ALA A 55 0.62 22.47 15.28
C ALA A 55 0.77 22.25 13.77
N ILE A 56 1.99 22.33 13.24
CA ILE A 56 2.25 22.10 11.81
C ILE A 56 2.04 20.63 11.45
N SER A 57 2.46 19.69 12.30
CA SER A 57 2.14 18.28 12.13
C SER A 57 0.63 18.05 12.09
N ALA A 58 -0.15 18.71 12.96
CA ALA A 58 -1.61 18.64 12.94
C ALA A 58 -2.19 19.18 11.63
N PHE A 59 -1.62 20.24 11.04
CA PHE A 59 -2.00 20.68 9.69
C PHE A 59 -1.78 19.56 8.67
N MET A 60 -0.58 18.95 8.65
CA MET A 60 -0.23 17.87 7.71
C MET A 60 -1.19 16.68 7.86
N ILE A 61 -1.39 16.23 9.10
CA ILE A 61 -2.32 15.16 9.47
C ILE A 61 -3.73 15.47 8.97
N LEU A 62 -4.27 16.64 9.29
CA LEU A 62 -5.63 17.02 8.90
C LEU A 62 -5.76 17.19 7.39
N ALA A 63 -4.75 17.75 6.71
CA ALA A 63 -4.75 17.89 5.26
C ALA A 63 -4.74 16.51 4.57
N TRP A 64 -4.00 15.55 5.10
CA TRP A 64 -4.02 14.17 4.63
C TRP A 64 -5.35 13.47 4.94
N MET A 65 -5.89 13.58 6.15
CA MET A 65 -7.17 12.98 6.55
C MET A 65 -8.37 13.56 5.81
N THR A 66 -8.31 14.85 5.48
CA THR A 66 -9.40 15.52 4.77
C THR A 66 -9.18 15.52 3.27
N GLU A 67 -8.01 15.17 2.74
CA GLU A 67 -7.65 15.31 1.30
C GLU A 67 -8.05 16.68 0.71
N VAL A 68 -7.92 17.74 1.50
CA VAL A 68 -8.27 19.11 1.06
C VAL A 68 -7.34 19.59 -0.08
N MET A 69 -6.17 18.97 -0.18
CA MET A 69 -5.19 19.08 -1.24
C MET A 69 -4.53 17.73 -1.50
N GLU A 70 -3.74 17.65 -2.57
CA GLU A 70 -3.00 16.44 -2.92
C GLU A 70 -1.98 16.10 -1.81
N TYR A 71 -1.81 14.82 -1.50
CA TYR A 71 -1.17 14.34 -0.27
C TYR A 71 0.33 14.66 -0.22
N ALA A 72 1.04 14.59 -1.35
CA ALA A 72 2.43 15.00 -1.43
C ALA A 72 2.56 16.52 -1.25
N SER A 73 1.67 17.29 -1.85
CA SER A 73 1.60 18.74 -1.73
C SER A 73 1.36 19.20 -0.29
N ALA A 74 0.43 18.56 0.42
CA ALA A 74 0.20 18.79 1.85
C ALA A 74 1.47 18.58 2.68
N GLY A 75 2.18 17.49 2.40
CA GLY A 75 3.44 17.18 3.06
C GLY A 75 4.51 18.25 2.81
N LEU A 76 4.71 18.63 1.54
CA LEU A 76 5.69 19.66 1.16
C LEU A 76 5.37 21.03 1.76
N VAL A 77 4.08 21.41 1.82
CA VAL A 77 3.65 22.63 2.51
C VAL A 77 3.98 22.55 4.00
N GLY A 78 3.71 21.42 4.66
CA GLY A 78 4.08 21.21 6.06
C GLY A 78 5.58 21.38 6.32
N LEU A 79 6.43 20.77 5.48
CA LEU A 79 7.88 20.96 5.57
C LEU A 79 8.30 22.42 5.37
N LEU A 80 7.70 23.10 4.40
CA LEU A 80 7.92 24.53 4.18
C LEU A 80 7.55 25.36 5.41
N LEU A 81 6.44 25.03 6.09
CA LEU A 81 6.03 25.71 7.31
C LEU A 81 7.02 25.45 8.47
N PHE A 82 7.53 24.22 8.65
CA PHE A 82 8.55 23.95 9.67
C PHE A 82 9.79 24.81 9.47
N TRP A 83 10.26 24.90 8.23
CA TRP A 83 11.40 25.74 7.87
C TRP A 83 11.10 27.23 8.03
N PHE A 84 9.96 27.71 7.52
CA PHE A 84 9.56 29.11 7.51
C PHE A 84 9.44 29.67 8.93
N PHE A 85 8.83 28.91 9.84
CA PHE A 85 8.69 29.29 11.25
C PHE A 85 9.91 28.91 12.10
N LYS A 86 11.00 28.43 11.49
CA LYS A 86 12.26 28.05 12.17
C LYS A 86 12.05 27.04 13.30
N VAL A 87 11.12 26.10 13.12
CA VAL A 87 10.83 25.03 14.09
C VAL A 87 12.01 24.06 14.19
N ALA A 88 12.67 23.79 13.07
CA ALA A 88 13.89 23.00 13.00
C ALA A 88 14.76 23.45 11.83
N GLU A 89 16.03 23.08 11.86
CA GLU A 89 16.97 23.36 10.77
C GLU A 89 16.58 22.61 9.48
N PRO A 90 16.86 23.17 8.28
CA PRO A 90 16.54 22.53 7.00
C PRO A 90 17.03 21.08 6.90
N ALA A 91 18.21 20.78 7.44
CA ALA A 91 18.79 19.44 7.44
C ALA A 91 17.92 18.42 8.20
N ILE A 92 17.19 18.84 9.22
CA ILE A 92 16.23 18.02 9.98
C ILE A 92 14.90 17.96 9.22
N VAL A 93 14.39 19.11 8.79
CA VAL A 93 13.10 19.23 8.08
C VAL A 93 13.06 18.36 6.83
N PHE A 94 14.10 18.39 6.00
CA PHE A 94 14.16 17.65 4.73
C PHE A 94 14.85 16.29 4.85
N ARG A 95 15.18 15.83 6.07
CA ARG A 95 15.93 14.59 6.29
C ARG A 95 15.25 13.35 5.70
N GLY A 96 13.93 13.35 5.63
CA GLY A 96 13.17 12.25 5.05
C GLY A 96 13.49 11.97 3.57
N PHE A 97 14.00 12.96 2.81
CA PHE A 97 14.36 12.78 1.40
C PHE A 97 15.69 12.07 1.17
N VAL A 98 16.54 11.98 2.18
CA VAL A 98 17.78 11.19 2.11
C VAL A 98 17.61 9.80 2.71
N ASP A 99 16.39 9.45 3.13
CA ASP A 99 16.09 8.14 3.69
C ASP A 99 15.98 7.06 2.60
N PRO A 100 16.59 5.88 2.77
CA PRO A 100 16.48 4.78 1.82
C PRO A 100 15.04 4.40 1.49
N ALA A 101 14.11 4.40 2.46
CA ALA A 101 12.71 4.03 2.20
C ALA A 101 12.01 5.03 1.26
N SER A 102 12.37 6.31 1.27
CA SER A 102 11.91 7.26 0.25
C SER A 102 12.41 6.86 -1.15
N TRP A 103 13.69 6.54 -1.27
CA TRP A 103 14.29 6.15 -2.56
C TRP A 103 13.84 4.78 -3.08
N TYR A 104 13.35 3.90 -2.21
CA TYR A 104 12.70 2.64 -2.59
C TYR A 104 11.59 2.90 -3.63
N TYR A 105 10.79 3.96 -3.46
CA TYR A 105 9.68 4.26 -4.37
C TYR A 105 10.12 4.52 -5.80
N ILE A 106 11.23 5.24 -6.00
CA ILE A 106 11.74 5.52 -7.34
C ILE A 106 12.10 4.21 -8.04
N GLY A 107 12.82 3.33 -7.35
CA GLY A 107 13.16 2.00 -7.85
C GLY A 107 11.92 1.16 -8.17
N ALA A 108 10.99 1.11 -7.23
CA ALA A 108 9.73 0.39 -7.32
C ALA A 108 8.89 0.84 -8.54
N ILE A 109 8.74 2.15 -8.75
CA ILE A 109 7.99 2.71 -9.90
C ILE A 109 8.67 2.35 -11.22
N LEU A 110 10.00 2.43 -11.29
CA LEU A 110 10.76 2.05 -12.48
C LEU A 110 10.65 0.56 -12.79
N ILE A 111 10.76 -0.30 -11.77
CA ILE A 111 10.56 -1.75 -11.89
C ILE A 111 9.15 -2.06 -12.43
N GLY A 112 8.12 -1.42 -11.87
CA GLY A 112 6.75 -1.54 -12.36
C GLY A 112 6.59 -1.06 -13.81
N ALA A 113 7.19 0.08 -14.16
CA ALA A 113 7.14 0.63 -15.52
C ALA A 113 7.76 -0.32 -16.55
N MET A 114 8.93 -0.92 -16.26
CA MET A 114 9.55 -1.85 -17.20
C MET A 114 8.76 -3.15 -17.36
N ALA A 115 8.15 -3.65 -16.28
CA ALA A 115 7.30 -4.83 -16.35
C ALA A 115 6.08 -4.59 -17.25
N ILE A 116 5.42 -3.44 -17.08
CA ILE A 116 4.26 -3.03 -17.89
C ILE A 116 4.68 -2.86 -19.35
N LYS A 117 5.72 -2.07 -19.64
CA LYS A 117 6.21 -1.79 -21.01
C LYS A 117 6.53 -3.07 -21.77
N THR A 118 7.11 -4.06 -21.09
CA THR A 118 7.54 -5.32 -21.71
C THR A 118 6.48 -6.41 -21.74
N GLY A 119 5.26 -6.15 -21.25
CA GLY A 119 4.13 -7.08 -21.28
C GLY A 119 4.28 -8.30 -20.37
N LEU A 120 5.17 -8.22 -19.36
CA LEU A 120 5.42 -9.30 -18.41
C LEU A 120 4.16 -9.69 -17.59
N PRO A 121 3.30 -8.74 -17.14
CA PRO A 121 2.10 -9.09 -16.40
C PRO A 121 1.17 -10.06 -17.15
N LEU A 122 0.91 -9.83 -18.43
CA LEU A 122 0.09 -10.72 -19.26
C LEU A 122 0.74 -12.09 -19.47
N ARG A 123 2.08 -12.18 -19.51
CA ARG A 123 2.77 -13.47 -19.62
C ARG A 123 2.58 -14.32 -18.36
N ILE A 124 2.66 -13.70 -17.19
CA ILE A 124 2.37 -14.34 -15.90
C ILE A 124 0.91 -14.76 -15.85
N ALA A 125 0.01 -13.87 -16.29
CA ALA A 125 -1.42 -14.14 -16.32
C ALA A 125 -1.76 -15.37 -17.20
N ALA A 126 -1.21 -15.43 -18.41
CA ALA A 126 -1.36 -16.59 -19.30
C ALA A 126 -0.78 -17.88 -18.69
N PHE A 127 0.38 -17.80 -18.03
CA PHE A 127 1.03 -18.94 -17.38
C PHE A 127 0.17 -19.54 -16.26
N VAL A 128 -0.46 -18.70 -15.45
CA VAL A 128 -1.32 -19.13 -14.34
C VAL A 128 -2.61 -19.75 -14.88
N VAL A 129 -3.32 -19.08 -15.79
CA VAL A 129 -4.61 -19.56 -16.32
C VAL A 129 -4.48 -20.88 -17.07
N LYS A 130 -3.36 -21.09 -17.77
CA LYS A 130 -3.05 -22.37 -18.42
C LYS A 130 -3.04 -23.55 -17.42
N ARG A 131 -2.73 -23.31 -16.15
CA ARG A 131 -2.65 -24.35 -15.10
C ARG A 131 -3.90 -24.49 -14.28
N VAL A 132 -4.57 -23.39 -13.91
CA VAL A 132 -5.75 -23.46 -13.04
C VAL A 132 -6.99 -23.95 -13.77
N GLY A 133 -7.16 -23.64 -15.06
CA GLY A 133 -8.34 -23.99 -15.85
C GLY A 133 -9.34 -22.84 -16.01
N VAL A 134 -10.53 -23.14 -16.55
CA VAL A 134 -11.49 -22.14 -17.05
C VAL A 134 -12.89 -22.19 -16.41
N THR A 135 -13.04 -22.88 -15.28
CA THR A 135 -14.25 -22.75 -14.45
C THR A 135 -14.24 -21.44 -13.67
N TYR A 136 -15.40 -20.87 -13.34
CA TYR A 136 -15.46 -19.62 -12.55
C TYR A 136 -14.62 -19.69 -11.27
N SER A 137 -14.77 -20.77 -10.51
CA SER A 137 -13.98 -21.00 -9.29
C SER A 137 -12.47 -21.02 -9.55
N ARG A 138 -12.01 -21.71 -10.59
CA ARG A 138 -10.59 -21.78 -10.95
C ARG A 138 -10.07 -20.45 -11.50
N LEU A 139 -10.90 -19.68 -12.20
CA LEU A 139 -10.57 -18.35 -12.69
C LEU A 139 -10.44 -17.35 -11.55
N LEU A 140 -11.33 -17.39 -10.53
CA LEU A 140 -11.17 -16.57 -9.33
C LEU A 140 -9.84 -16.86 -8.63
N LEU A 141 -9.53 -18.14 -8.38
CA LEU A 141 -8.25 -18.52 -7.79
C LEU A 141 -7.07 -18.07 -8.67
N GLY A 142 -7.19 -18.26 -9.99
CA GLY A 142 -6.20 -17.82 -10.97
C GLY A 142 -5.94 -16.32 -10.88
N LEU A 143 -6.98 -15.49 -10.84
CA LEU A 143 -6.85 -14.04 -10.74
C LEU A 143 -6.18 -13.61 -9.43
N ILE A 144 -6.52 -14.22 -8.30
CA ILE A 144 -5.86 -13.96 -7.01
C ILE A 144 -4.37 -14.34 -7.08
N LEU A 145 -4.05 -15.50 -7.64
CA LEU A 145 -2.66 -15.94 -7.81
C LEU A 145 -1.88 -15.04 -8.77
N ILE A 146 -2.53 -14.54 -9.82
CA ILE A 146 -1.93 -13.56 -10.73
C ILE A 146 -1.59 -12.30 -9.95
N ASP A 147 -2.53 -11.73 -9.20
CA ASP A 147 -2.28 -10.51 -8.43
C ASP A 147 -1.18 -10.69 -7.37
N PHE A 148 -1.17 -11.84 -6.67
CA PHE A 148 -0.10 -12.21 -5.74
C PHE A 148 1.27 -12.21 -6.44
N LEU A 149 1.40 -12.87 -7.59
CA LEU A 149 2.65 -12.91 -8.36
C LEU A 149 3.02 -11.54 -8.93
N LEU A 150 2.04 -10.75 -9.36
CA LEU A 150 2.26 -9.39 -9.84
C LEU A 150 2.72 -8.45 -8.73
N THR A 151 2.39 -8.72 -7.46
CA THR A 151 2.82 -7.88 -6.33
C THR A 151 4.34 -7.80 -6.20
N PHE A 152 5.05 -8.88 -6.54
CA PHE A 152 6.52 -8.92 -6.58
C PHE A 152 7.16 -8.02 -7.65
N ILE A 153 6.38 -7.61 -8.67
CA ILE A 153 6.91 -6.99 -9.89
C ILE A 153 6.31 -5.60 -10.12
N VAL A 154 5.07 -5.42 -9.72
CA VAL A 154 4.31 -4.18 -9.85
C VAL A 154 3.97 -3.72 -8.43
N PRO A 155 4.86 -2.93 -7.80
CA PRO A 155 4.74 -2.45 -6.43
C PRO A 155 3.75 -1.26 -6.34
N SER A 156 2.53 -1.50 -6.80
CA SER A 156 1.39 -0.59 -6.73
C SER A 156 0.10 -1.36 -6.97
N GLY A 157 -0.72 -1.53 -5.93
CA GLY A 157 -2.02 -2.18 -6.07
C GLY A 157 -2.95 -1.48 -7.07
N VAL A 158 -2.86 -0.14 -7.19
CA VAL A 158 -3.60 0.62 -8.21
C VAL A 158 -3.18 0.20 -9.62
N ALA A 159 -1.87 0.14 -9.88
CA ALA A 159 -1.37 -0.28 -11.19
C ALA A 159 -1.77 -1.72 -11.50
N ARG A 160 -1.73 -2.63 -10.52
CA ARG A 160 -2.17 -4.02 -10.70
C ARG A 160 -3.65 -4.11 -11.04
N ILE A 161 -4.53 -3.36 -10.37
CA ILE A 161 -5.95 -3.32 -10.73
C ILE A 161 -6.14 -2.80 -12.16
N VAL A 162 -5.43 -1.74 -12.57
CA VAL A 162 -5.52 -1.20 -13.93
C VAL A 162 -5.07 -2.24 -14.97
N ILE A 163 -4.01 -3.00 -14.69
CA ILE A 163 -3.52 -4.09 -15.55
C ILE A 163 -4.54 -5.24 -15.61
N MET A 164 -5.13 -5.60 -14.49
CA MET A 164 -6.04 -6.75 -14.38
C MET A 164 -7.46 -6.43 -14.84
N ALA A 165 -7.91 -5.18 -14.80
CA ALA A 165 -9.24 -4.77 -15.22
C ALA A 165 -9.60 -5.20 -16.65
N PRO A 166 -8.79 -4.95 -17.71
CA PRO A 166 -9.13 -5.42 -19.06
C PRO A 166 -9.20 -6.95 -19.16
N ILE A 167 -8.38 -7.66 -18.38
CA ILE A 167 -8.42 -9.13 -18.29
C ILE A 167 -9.74 -9.58 -17.67
N CYS A 168 -10.12 -8.96 -16.55
CA CYS A 168 -11.38 -9.24 -15.85
C CYS A 168 -12.59 -8.96 -16.74
N ILE A 169 -12.61 -7.81 -17.42
CA ILE A 169 -13.68 -7.44 -18.37
C ILE A 169 -13.76 -8.47 -19.50
N GLY A 170 -12.62 -8.86 -20.08
CA GLY A 170 -12.55 -9.88 -21.11
C GLY A 170 -13.17 -11.19 -20.65
N VAL A 171 -12.79 -11.69 -19.47
CA VAL A 171 -13.34 -12.93 -18.89
C VAL A 171 -14.83 -12.81 -18.62
N ILE A 172 -15.30 -11.71 -18.02
CA ILE A 172 -16.73 -11.49 -17.73
C ILE A 172 -17.55 -11.45 -19.03
N ASN A 173 -17.04 -10.82 -20.08
CA ASN A 173 -17.70 -10.79 -21.39
C ASN A 173 -17.79 -12.20 -22.01
N LEU A 174 -16.82 -13.09 -21.75
CA LEU A 174 -16.89 -14.49 -22.19
C LEU A 174 -17.96 -15.29 -21.44
N PHE A 175 -18.27 -14.93 -20.20
CA PHE A 175 -19.42 -15.49 -19.48
C PHE A 175 -20.77 -14.98 -20.01
N GLY A 176 -20.78 -13.85 -20.73
CA GLY A 176 -22.01 -13.29 -21.33
C GLY A 176 -23.02 -12.81 -20.29
N VAL A 177 -22.53 -12.35 -19.14
CA VAL A 177 -23.34 -11.91 -18.00
C VAL A 177 -23.34 -10.38 -17.85
N ASP A 178 -24.39 -9.85 -17.22
CA ASP A 178 -24.49 -8.42 -16.92
C ASP A 178 -23.46 -7.97 -15.88
N ARG A 179 -23.15 -6.67 -15.85
CA ARG A 179 -22.18 -6.08 -14.90
C ARG A 179 -22.49 -6.36 -13.43
N GLY A 180 -23.77 -6.44 -13.06
CA GLY A 180 -24.24 -6.69 -11.70
C GLY A 180 -24.39 -8.17 -11.32
N SER A 181 -23.99 -9.09 -12.22
CA SER A 181 -23.96 -10.53 -11.95
C SER A 181 -23.02 -10.88 -10.80
N ASN A 182 -23.25 -12.01 -10.15
CA ASN A 182 -22.34 -12.58 -9.16
C ASN A 182 -20.97 -12.86 -9.77
N ILE A 183 -20.88 -13.36 -11.01
CA ILE A 183 -19.59 -13.52 -11.69
C ILE A 183 -18.84 -12.19 -11.80
N GLY A 184 -19.51 -11.14 -12.31
CA GLY A 184 -18.91 -9.82 -12.47
C GLY A 184 -18.48 -9.20 -11.14
N ARG A 185 -19.37 -9.26 -10.14
CA ARG A 185 -19.12 -8.82 -8.76
C ARG A 185 -17.94 -9.55 -8.15
N GLY A 186 -17.94 -10.88 -8.19
CA GLY A 186 -16.90 -11.71 -7.57
C GLY A 186 -15.52 -11.51 -8.19
N ILE A 187 -15.43 -11.49 -9.53
CA ILE A 187 -14.16 -11.27 -10.25
C ILE A 187 -13.56 -9.91 -9.89
N PHE A 188 -14.32 -8.83 -10.03
CA PHE A 188 -13.77 -7.49 -9.79
C PHE A 188 -13.51 -7.23 -8.31
N LEU A 189 -14.40 -7.68 -7.43
CA LEU A 189 -14.25 -7.46 -5.99
C LEU A 189 -13.03 -8.20 -5.44
N VAL A 190 -12.80 -9.45 -5.83
CA VAL A 190 -11.67 -10.22 -5.31
C VAL A 190 -10.34 -9.67 -5.79
N VAL A 191 -10.21 -9.30 -7.06
CA VAL A 191 -8.99 -8.68 -7.61
C VAL A 191 -8.70 -7.35 -6.91
N THR A 192 -9.75 -6.57 -6.67
CA THR A 192 -9.65 -5.28 -5.99
C THR A 192 -9.15 -5.43 -4.54
N TYR A 193 -9.68 -6.41 -3.79
CA TYR A 193 -9.23 -6.69 -2.42
C TYR A 193 -7.84 -7.32 -2.39
N SER A 194 -7.58 -8.33 -3.21
CA SER A 194 -6.26 -8.99 -3.28
C SER A 194 -5.14 -7.98 -3.46
N ALA A 195 -5.34 -6.98 -4.34
CA ALA A 195 -4.32 -5.96 -4.59
C ALA A 195 -4.02 -5.16 -3.32
N ALA A 196 -5.05 -4.82 -2.55
CA ALA A 196 -4.93 -4.10 -1.29
C ALA A 196 -4.34 -4.95 -0.15
N LEU A 197 -4.59 -6.27 -0.14
CA LEU A 197 -4.11 -7.18 0.91
C LEU A 197 -2.63 -7.54 0.72
N PHE A 198 -2.24 -7.89 -0.51
CA PHE A 198 -0.87 -8.29 -0.80
C PHE A 198 0.13 -7.13 -0.67
N ASP A 199 -0.33 -5.90 -0.92
CA ASP A 199 0.46 -4.67 -0.75
C ASP A 199 0.98 -4.45 0.69
N LYS A 200 0.33 -5.02 1.71
CA LYS A 200 0.83 -4.97 3.11
C LYS A 200 1.66 -6.19 3.51
N MET A 201 1.38 -7.35 2.93
CA MET A 201 2.07 -8.61 3.25
C MET A 201 3.46 -8.69 2.60
N MET A 202 3.68 -7.91 1.55
CA MET A 202 4.97 -7.74 0.88
C MET A 202 5.34 -6.26 0.93
N ILE A 203 6.63 -5.94 0.92
CA ILE A 203 7.10 -4.55 0.76
C ILE A 203 6.92 -4.18 -0.72
N ALA A 204 5.67 -4.05 -1.13
CA ALA A 204 5.24 -3.75 -2.49
C ALA A 204 4.21 -2.62 -2.48
N GLY A 205 3.43 -2.48 -1.41
CA GLY A 205 2.53 -1.36 -1.20
C GLY A 205 3.21 -0.17 -0.55
N THR A 206 2.70 1.03 -0.85
CA THR A 206 3.16 2.27 -0.22
C THR A 206 3.00 2.22 1.31
N GLY A 207 1.99 1.51 1.84
CA GLY A 207 1.81 1.31 3.28
C GLY A 207 2.97 0.53 3.92
N ALA A 208 3.27 -0.67 3.42
CA ALA A 208 4.36 -1.51 3.95
C ALA A 208 5.74 -0.83 3.82
N ILE A 209 6.03 -0.15 2.70
CA ILE A 209 7.29 0.60 2.52
C ILE A 209 7.39 1.74 3.55
N THR A 210 6.31 2.48 3.76
CA THR A 210 6.23 3.55 4.76
C THR A 210 6.43 2.99 6.17
N ALA A 211 5.76 1.88 6.49
CA ALA A 211 5.84 1.27 7.81
C ALA A 211 7.23 0.75 8.14
N ARG A 212 7.83 0.01 7.20
CA ARG A 212 9.22 -0.43 7.28
C ARG A 212 10.16 0.75 7.53
N GLY A 213 10.04 1.83 6.77
CA GLY A 213 10.91 2.99 6.96
C GLY A 213 10.76 3.64 8.35
N PHE A 214 9.55 3.69 8.93
CA PHE A 214 9.39 4.18 10.31
C PHE A 214 9.98 3.21 11.35
N ILE A 215 9.82 1.90 11.16
CA ILE A 215 10.42 0.87 12.04
C ILE A 215 11.95 0.98 12.01
N GLU A 216 12.55 1.11 10.83
CA GLU A 216 14.00 1.27 10.66
C GLU A 216 14.50 2.59 11.24
N ARG A 217 13.80 3.69 10.97
CA ARG A 217 14.27 5.04 11.28
C ARG A 217 14.03 5.46 12.71
N VAL A 218 12.82 5.22 13.20
CA VAL A 218 12.38 5.65 14.54
C VAL A 218 12.53 4.50 15.53
N GLY A 219 12.12 3.30 15.11
CA GLY A 219 12.29 2.08 15.91
C GLY A 219 13.74 1.62 16.01
N GLU A 220 14.62 2.09 15.12
CA GLU A 220 16.05 1.72 15.07
C GLU A 220 16.28 0.21 14.88
N VAL A 221 15.35 -0.47 14.20
CA VAL A 221 15.45 -1.90 13.87
C VAL A 221 15.51 -2.09 12.36
N GLU A 222 16.60 -2.67 11.86
CA GLU A 222 16.73 -3.01 10.44
C GLU A 222 15.71 -4.08 10.05
N VAL A 223 15.04 -3.90 8.90
CA VAL A 223 14.05 -4.87 8.42
C VAL A 223 14.37 -5.24 6.98
N THR A 224 14.77 -6.48 6.74
CA THR A 224 15.03 -6.99 5.39
C THR A 224 13.72 -7.27 4.64
N TYR A 225 13.79 -7.33 3.31
CA TYR A 225 12.65 -7.69 2.48
C TYR A 225 12.23 -9.14 2.72
N SER A 226 13.21 -10.06 2.72
CA SER A 226 12.94 -11.48 2.93
C SER A 226 12.32 -11.74 4.30
N PHE A 227 12.75 -11.03 5.35
CA PHE A 227 12.14 -11.08 6.67
C PHE A 227 10.67 -10.66 6.63
N TRP A 228 10.35 -9.50 6.04
CA TRP A 228 8.96 -9.01 5.98
C TRP A 228 8.05 -10.00 5.24
N LEU A 229 8.53 -10.51 4.10
CA LEU A 229 7.83 -11.53 3.33
C LEU A 229 7.62 -12.80 4.17
N LEU A 230 8.67 -13.27 4.85
CA LEU A 230 8.61 -14.45 5.71
C LEU A 230 7.61 -14.23 6.85
N ALA A 231 7.62 -13.07 7.50
CA ALA A 231 6.74 -12.73 8.60
C ALA A 231 5.26 -12.82 8.20
N PHE A 232 4.91 -12.44 6.97
CA PHE A 232 3.52 -12.38 6.51
C PHE A 232 3.13 -13.43 5.45
N ILE A 233 4.03 -14.34 5.05
CA ILE A 233 3.67 -15.38 4.07
C ILE A 233 2.49 -16.26 4.51
N PRO A 234 2.31 -16.63 5.81
CA PRO A 234 1.12 -17.38 6.22
C PRO A 234 -0.16 -16.56 6.04
N CYS A 235 -0.09 -15.25 6.31
CA CYS A 235 -1.20 -14.32 6.07
C CYS A 235 -1.52 -14.20 4.57
N ALA A 236 -0.52 -14.14 3.70
CA ALA A 236 -0.72 -14.11 2.25
C ALA A 236 -1.39 -15.39 1.73
N ILE A 237 -0.94 -16.55 2.21
CA ILE A 237 -1.57 -17.85 1.89
C ILE A 237 -3.02 -17.88 2.37
N LEU A 238 -3.27 -17.42 3.61
CA LEU A 238 -4.61 -17.33 4.17
C LEU A 238 -5.49 -16.38 3.35
N ALA A 239 -4.97 -15.23 2.91
CA ALA A 239 -5.67 -14.26 2.07
C ALA A 239 -6.04 -14.85 0.70
N ILE A 240 -5.17 -15.67 0.10
CA ILE A 240 -5.45 -16.38 -1.16
C ILE A 240 -6.66 -17.31 -0.99
N PHE A 241 -6.62 -18.20 0.00
CA PHE A 241 -7.66 -19.20 0.20
C PHE A 241 -8.97 -18.61 0.71
N SER A 242 -8.91 -17.67 1.66
CA SER A 242 -10.10 -17.01 2.19
C SER A 242 -10.74 -16.09 1.16
N GLY A 243 -9.96 -15.27 0.45
CA GLY A 243 -10.46 -14.44 -0.66
C GLY A 243 -11.17 -15.28 -1.71
N TRP A 244 -10.58 -16.41 -2.11
CA TRP A 244 -11.20 -17.35 -3.04
C TRP A 244 -12.50 -17.95 -2.49
N ARG A 245 -12.48 -18.53 -1.29
CA ARG A 245 -13.61 -19.27 -0.74
C ARG A 245 -14.77 -18.39 -0.32
N LEU A 246 -14.49 -17.22 0.26
CA LEU A 246 -15.48 -16.23 0.66
C LEU A 246 -16.14 -15.59 -0.55
N THR A 247 -15.37 -15.28 -1.60
CA THR A 247 -15.95 -14.76 -2.85
C THR A 247 -16.88 -15.76 -3.50
N LEU A 248 -16.50 -17.04 -3.55
CA LEU A 248 -17.38 -18.11 -4.06
C LEU A 248 -18.66 -18.28 -3.23
N TRP A 249 -18.56 -18.13 -1.91
CA TRP A 249 -19.70 -18.25 -1.02
C TRP A 249 -20.68 -17.07 -1.14
N LEU A 250 -20.15 -15.85 -1.22
CA LEU A 250 -20.96 -14.63 -1.35
C LEU A 250 -21.52 -14.41 -2.75
N PHE A 251 -20.80 -14.85 -3.79
CA PHE A 251 -21.11 -14.61 -5.19
C PHE A 251 -21.03 -15.93 -5.99
N PRO A 252 -21.97 -16.87 -5.76
CA PRO A 252 -22.04 -18.10 -6.54
C PRO A 252 -22.32 -17.80 -8.01
N PRO A 253 -21.68 -18.50 -8.97
CA PRO A 253 -21.74 -18.14 -10.38
C PRO A 253 -23.10 -18.44 -11.01
N GLU A 254 -23.52 -17.59 -11.94
CA GLU A 254 -24.62 -17.89 -12.87
C GLU A 254 -24.26 -18.96 -13.90
N VAL A 255 -22.99 -19.00 -14.30
CA VAL A 255 -22.42 -19.93 -15.28
C VAL A 255 -21.16 -20.54 -14.69
N GLU A 256 -21.15 -21.85 -14.49
CA GLU A 256 -20.07 -22.51 -13.76
C GLU A 256 -18.75 -22.54 -14.52
N SER A 257 -18.79 -22.59 -15.86
CA SER A 257 -17.60 -22.87 -16.66
C SER A 257 -17.61 -22.31 -18.07
N LEU A 258 -16.42 -21.95 -18.54
CA LEU A 258 -16.11 -21.55 -19.91
C LEU A 258 -15.39 -22.64 -20.72
N GLU A 259 -15.57 -23.93 -20.39
CA GLU A 259 -14.90 -25.03 -21.11
C GLU A 259 -15.13 -24.96 -22.64
N ALA A 260 -16.36 -24.69 -23.09
CA ALA A 260 -16.68 -24.55 -24.52
C ALA A 260 -15.95 -23.37 -25.19
N ARG A 261 -15.52 -22.38 -24.41
CA ARG A 261 -14.83 -21.15 -24.85
C ARG A 261 -13.38 -21.09 -24.35
N ARG A 262 -12.79 -22.24 -23.99
CA ARG A 262 -11.44 -22.32 -23.40
C ARG A 262 -10.37 -21.60 -24.22
N ALA A 263 -10.41 -21.73 -25.55
CA ALA A 263 -9.46 -21.06 -26.43
C ALA A 263 -9.59 -19.53 -26.37
N GLU A 264 -10.82 -19.01 -26.33
CA GLU A 264 -11.09 -17.57 -26.19
C GLU A 264 -10.62 -17.06 -24.82
N VAL A 265 -10.82 -17.85 -23.75
CA VAL A 265 -10.29 -17.52 -22.42
C VAL A 265 -8.77 -17.39 -22.49
N HIS A 266 -8.05 -18.35 -23.06
CA HIS A 266 -6.60 -18.26 -23.17
C HIS A 266 -6.11 -17.06 -23.99
N GLU A 267 -6.89 -16.62 -24.99
CA GLU A 267 -6.56 -15.44 -25.78
C GLU A 267 -6.71 -14.13 -25.00
N VAL A 268 -7.68 -14.03 -24.06
CA VAL A 268 -7.83 -12.86 -23.17
C VAL A 268 -6.57 -12.61 -22.34
N PHE A 269 -5.91 -13.69 -21.89
CA PHE A 269 -4.70 -13.60 -21.07
C PHE A 269 -3.42 -13.49 -21.90
N ARG A 270 -3.49 -13.63 -23.23
CA ARG A 270 -2.29 -13.67 -24.08
C ARG A 270 -1.61 -12.30 -24.13
N SER A 271 -0.31 -12.29 -23.82
CA SER A 271 0.51 -11.10 -24.07
C SER A 271 0.65 -10.87 -25.57
N LYS A 272 0.25 -9.68 -26.04
CA LYS A 272 0.45 -9.22 -27.42
C LYS A 272 1.87 -8.70 -27.65
N THR A 273 2.65 -8.51 -26.59
CA THR A 273 4.03 -8.05 -26.66
C THR A 273 4.96 -9.23 -26.97
N PRO A 274 5.65 -9.26 -28.12
CA PRO A 274 6.58 -10.33 -28.47
C PRO A 274 7.78 -10.37 -27.51
N TRP A 275 8.49 -11.49 -27.48
CA TRP A 275 9.79 -11.56 -26.82
C TRP A 275 10.82 -10.79 -27.65
N THR A 276 11.15 -9.60 -27.18
CA THR A 276 12.21 -8.73 -27.71
C THR A 276 13.41 -8.73 -26.77
N PRO A 277 14.60 -8.27 -27.23
CA PRO A 277 15.74 -8.07 -26.34
C PRO A 277 15.41 -7.23 -25.09
N GLN A 278 14.61 -6.16 -25.25
CA GLN A 278 14.15 -5.33 -24.13
C GLN A 278 13.31 -6.13 -23.13
N SER A 279 12.40 -6.98 -23.60
CA SER A 279 11.58 -7.83 -22.72
C SER A 279 12.39 -8.90 -21.99
N THR A 280 13.42 -9.44 -22.65
CA THR A 280 14.36 -10.38 -22.02
C THR A 280 15.19 -9.67 -20.96
N LYS A 281 15.75 -8.50 -21.26
CA LYS A 281 16.51 -7.68 -20.30
C LYS A 281 15.66 -7.29 -19.09
N ALA A 282 14.42 -6.83 -19.28
CA ALA A 282 13.50 -6.53 -18.19
C ALA A 282 13.23 -7.75 -17.30
N THR A 283 12.96 -8.91 -17.91
CA THR A 283 12.73 -10.16 -17.16
C THR A 283 13.97 -10.56 -16.35
N LEU A 284 15.17 -10.41 -16.90
CA LEU A 284 16.43 -10.68 -16.19
C LEU A 284 16.66 -9.68 -15.05
N LEU A 285 16.42 -8.38 -15.26
CA LEU A 285 16.55 -7.35 -14.22
C LEU A 285 15.56 -7.56 -13.07
N ILE A 286 14.30 -7.86 -13.37
CA ILE A 286 13.28 -8.16 -12.37
C ILE A 286 13.64 -9.46 -11.63
N GLY A 287 14.06 -10.50 -12.35
CA GLY A 287 14.53 -11.74 -11.74
C GLY A 287 15.73 -11.52 -10.82
N LEU A 288 16.66 -10.63 -11.19
CA LEU A 288 17.79 -10.23 -10.37
C LEU A 288 17.34 -9.47 -9.11
N ALA A 289 16.41 -8.51 -9.24
CA ALA A 289 15.85 -7.81 -8.09
C ALA A 289 15.22 -8.79 -7.07
N LEU A 290 14.42 -9.74 -7.57
CA LEU A 290 13.79 -10.76 -6.73
C LEU A 290 14.81 -11.67 -6.06
N ALA A 291 15.84 -12.11 -6.79
CA ALA A 291 16.91 -12.90 -6.20
C ALA A 291 17.60 -12.13 -5.07
N LEU A 292 18.00 -10.87 -5.31
CA LEU A 292 18.64 -10.03 -4.31
C LEU A 292 17.74 -9.74 -3.09
N TRP A 293 16.45 -9.49 -3.30
CA TRP A 293 15.51 -9.29 -2.18
C TRP A 293 15.27 -10.57 -1.37
N LEU A 294 15.34 -11.74 -1.98
CA LEU A 294 15.15 -13.02 -1.27
C LEU A 294 16.44 -13.51 -0.60
N THR A 295 17.60 -12.97 -0.97
CA THR A 295 18.91 -13.32 -0.38
C THR A 295 19.52 -12.19 0.45
N ASP A 296 18.72 -11.17 0.82
CA ASP A 296 19.22 -9.99 1.53
C ASP A 296 19.73 -10.27 2.94
N GLU A 297 19.33 -11.38 3.57
CA GLU A 297 19.95 -11.91 4.79
C GLU A 297 21.43 -12.29 4.62
N TRP A 298 21.90 -12.56 3.40
CA TRP A 298 23.29 -12.97 3.16
C TRP A 298 24.22 -11.80 2.83
N HIS A 299 23.70 -10.79 2.14
CA HIS A 299 24.50 -9.66 1.66
C HIS A 299 24.15 -8.33 2.32
N HIS A 300 23.08 -8.27 3.13
CA HIS A 300 22.61 -7.09 3.86
C HIS A 300 22.50 -5.83 2.98
N LEU A 301 22.12 -6.04 1.71
CA LEU A 301 21.88 -4.92 0.80
C LEU A 301 20.47 -4.45 1.05
N SER A 302 20.32 -3.18 1.41
CA SER A 302 18.99 -2.64 1.68
C SER A 302 18.04 -2.84 0.49
N ALA A 303 16.81 -3.22 0.78
CA ALA A 303 15.77 -3.44 -0.23
C ALA A 303 15.56 -2.21 -1.12
N ALA A 304 15.71 -1.01 -0.54
CA ALA A 304 15.66 0.27 -1.22
C ALA A 304 16.75 0.45 -2.27
N MET A 305 17.99 0.15 -1.92
CA MET A 305 19.11 0.30 -2.84
C MET A 305 19.05 -0.76 -3.95
N ILE A 306 18.57 -1.97 -3.66
CA ILE A 306 18.29 -2.97 -4.71
C ILE A 306 17.26 -2.43 -5.69
N ALA A 307 16.11 -1.95 -5.19
CA ALA A 307 15.03 -1.42 -6.03
C ALA A 307 15.53 -0.26 -6.92
N LEU A 308 16.21 0.71 -6.29
CA LEU A 308 16.73 1.89 -6.97
C LEU A 308 17.76 1.51 -8.04
N SER A 309 18.71 0.64 -7.69
CA SER A 309 19.76 0.22 -8.61
C SER A 309 19.17 -0.48 -9.84
N ILE A 310 18.27 -1.44 -9.63
CA ILE A 310 17.63 -2.16 -10.73
C ILE A 310 16.77 -1.23 -11.59
N GLY A 311 16.00 -0.34 -10.97
CA GLY A 311 15.20 0.66 -11.67
C GLY A 311 16.05 1.59 -12.55
N LEU A 312 17.17 2.09 -12.02
CA LEU A 312 18.09 2.96 -12.76
C LEU A 312 18.88 2.21 -13.83
N LEU A 313 19.27 0.95 -13.59
CA LEU A 313 19.88 0.09 -14.61
C LEU A 313 18.98 -0.05 -15.84
N ALA A 314 17.65 -0.09 -15.65
CA ALA A 314 16.70 -0.16 -16.76
C ALA A 314 16.73 1.06 -17.69
N LEU A 315 17.16 2.23 -17.18
CA LEU A 315 17.29 3.49 -17.92
C LEU A 315 18.66 3.68 -18.61
N LEU A 316 19.65 2.81 -18.33
CA LEU A 316 20.98 3.00 -18.89
C LEU A 316 20.97 2.77 -20.42
N PRO A 317 21.70 3.58 -21.21
CA PRO A 317 21.64 3.52 -22.68
C PRO A 317 21.98 2.16 -23.31
N PHE A 318 22.76 1.33 -22.62
CA PHE A 318 23.12 -0.02 -23.09
C PHE A 318 22.11 -1.10 -22.67
N VAL A 319 21.34 -0.86 -21.61
CA VAL A 319 20.24 -1.73 -21.19
C VAL A 319 19.00 -1.39 -22.00
N ASP A 320 18.65 -0.11 -22.11
CA ASP A 320 17.61 0.43 -23.00
C ASP A 320 16.26 -0.29 -22.85
N VAL A 321 15.86 -0.53 -21.60
CA VAL A 321 14.53 -1.09 -21.31
C VAL A 321 13.53 0.04 -21.14
N LEU A 322 13.92 1.06 -20.38
CA LEU A 322 13.17 2.29 -20.16
C LEU A 322 13.87 3.48 -20.81
N ASP A 323 13.07 4.45 -21.23
CA ASP A 323 13.54 5.70 -21.80
C ASP A 323 13.17 6.91 -20.92
N THR A 324 13.59 8.11 -21.34
CA THR A 324 13.33 9.36 -20.61
C THR A 324 11.84 9.68 -20.51
N ASP A 325 11.03 9.29 -21.49
CA ASP A 325 9.59 9.54 -21.45
C ASP A 325 8.90 8.60 -20.44
N ASP A 326 9.38 7.36 -20.29
CA ASP A 326 8.95 6.47 -19.21
C ASP A 326 9.26 7.07 -17.84
N PHE A 327 10.48 7.59 -17.65
CA PHE A 327 10.86 8.26 -16.40
C PHE A 327 10.01 9.51 -16.12
N ARG A 328 9.68 10.30 -17.15
CA ARG A 328 8.82 11.49 -17.00
C ARG A 328 7.39 11.14 -16.59
N LYS A 329 6.88 9.98 -17.02
CA LYS A 329 5.51 9.50 -16.70
C LYS A 329 5.41 8.81 -15.33
N ALA A 330 6.55 8.49 -14.71
CA ALA A 330 6.58 7.86 -13.40
C ALA A 330 5.95 8.76 -12.32
N ASN A 331 5.04 8.20 -11.51
CA ASN A 331 4.33 8.97 -10.48
C ASN A 331 5.23 9.25 -9.28
N MET A 332 5.75 10.47 -9.16
CA MET A 332 6.65 10.88 -8.08
C MET A 332 5.96 11.25 -6.76
N LEU A 333 4.62 11.31 -6.72
CA LEU A 333 3.88 11.75 -5.54
C LEU A 333 4.18 10.88 -4.28
N PRO A 334 4.25 9.53 -4.36
CA PRO A 334 4.63 8.71 -3.20
C PRO A 334 6.01 9.05 -2.62
N PHE A 335 7.00 9.34 -3.47
CA PHE A 335 8.35 9.74 -3.03
C PHE A 335 8.28 11.04 -2.21
N PHE A 336 7.58 12.06 -2.73
CA PHE A 336 7.46 13.35 -2.05
C PHE A 336 6.70 13.26 -0.73
N PHE A 337 5.65 12.44 -0.70
CA PHE A 337 4.89 12.22 0.52
C PHE A 337 5.71 11.53 1.61
N VAL A 338 6.40 10.44 1.29
CA VAL A 338 7.17 9.68 2.29
C VAL A 338 8.33 10.52 2.82
N GLY A 339 9.02 11.26 1.94
CA GLY A 339 10.04 12.22 2.36
C GLY A 339 9.48 13.29 3.31
N ALA A 340 8.27 13.79 3.06
CA ALA A 340 7.61 14.74 3.94
C ALA A 340 7.15 14.13 5.28
N ALA A 341 6.64 12.90 5.27
CA ALA A 341 6.22 12.20 6.48
C ALA A 341 7.40 11.89 7.40
N PHE A 342 8.52 11.42 6.85
CA PHE A 342 9.75 11.22 7.62
C PHE A 342 10.34 12.55 8.11
N GLY A 343 10.31 13.60 7.28
CA GLY A 343 10.72 14.95 7.69
C GLY A 343 9.92 15.45 8.89
N MET A 344 8.59 15.30 8.86
CA MET A 344 7.71 15.60 10.01
C MET A 344 8.10 14.80 11.26
N GLY A 345 8.34 13.49 11.13
CA GLY A 345 8.78 12.64 12.23
C GLY A 345 10.08 13.10 12.87
N GLU A 346 11.08 13.47 12.05
CA GLU A 346 12.37 13.98 12.55
C GLU A 346 12.23 15.35 13.23
N VAL A 347 11.36 16.23 12.75
CA VAL A 347 11.06 17.51 13.41
C VAL A 347 10.36 17.28 14.75
N LEU A 348 9.34 16.41 14.81
CA LEU A 348 8.66 16.07 16.05
C LEU A 348 9.61 15.47 17.08
N ARG A 349 10.51 14.58 16.67
CA ARG A 349 11.54 14.00 17.53
C ARG A 349 12.54 15.05 18.01
N ALA A 350 13.07 15.89 17.11
CA ALA A 350 14.07 16.89 17.45
C ALA A 350 13.55 18.01 18.37
N THR A 351 12.23 18.26 18.35
CA THR A 351 11.59 19.31 19.16
C THR A 351 11.01 18.80 20.48
N GLY A 352 11.00 17.49 20.72
CA GLY A 352 10.29 16.85 21.84
C GLY A 352 8.77 16.78 21.66
N GLY A 353 8.24 17.12 20.48
CA GLY A 353 6.82 16.99 20.18
C GLY A 353 6.33 15.54 20.21
N LEU A 354 7.22 14.57 19.93
CA LEU A 354 6.87 13.16 19.96
C LEU A 354 6.56 12.66 21.38
N GLU A 355 7.36 13.08 22.37
CA GLU A 355 7.17 12.73 23.79
C GLU A 355 5.84 13.27 24.35
N VAL A 356 5.41 14.44 23.86
CA VAL A 356 4.12 15.05 24.24
C VAL A 356 2.93 14.21 23.75
N LEU A 357 3.04 13.62 22.57
CA LEU A 357 2.00 12.74 22.00
C LEU A 357 1.93 11.39 22.70
N THR A 358 3.10 10.80 22.99
CA THR A 358 3.20 9.44 23.54
C THR A 358 2.81 9.38 25.02
N SER A 359 3.20 10.37 25.83
CA SER A 359 3.01 10.37 27.28
C SER A 359 1.54 10.31 27.73
N ASN A 360 0.61 10.93 26.99
CA ASN A 360 -0.80 11.02 27.40
C ASN A 360 -1.76 10.06 26.67
N ILE A 361 -1.47 9.69 25.41
CA ILE A 361 -2.38 8.88 24.58
C ILE A 361 -2.08 7.38 24.70
N LEU A 362 -0.79 7.02 24.74
CA LEU A 362 -0.36 5.62 24.75
C LEU A 362 -0.14 5.06 26.16
N GLY A 363 0.03 5.92 27.18
CA GLY A 363 0.10 5.49 28.58
C GLY A 363 -1.13 4.70 29.06
N GLY A 364 -2.30 4.92 28.46
CA GLY A 364 -3.50 4.11 28.72
C GLY A 364 -3.46 2.70 28.12
N MET A 365 -2.66 2.50 27.07
CA MET A 365 -2.46 1.19 26.43
C MET A 365 -1.31 0.42 27.09
N GLU A 366 -0.30 1.12 27.61
CA GLU A 366 0.92 0.57 28.22
C GLU A 366 0.70 -0.68 29.08
N PRO A 367 -0.24 -0.72 30.05
CA PRO A 367 -0.40 -1.87 30.94
C PRO A 367 -0.83 -3.15 30.22
N TYR A 368 -1.38 -3.02 29.01
CA TYR A 368 -1.88 -4.12 28.20
C TYR A 368 -0.90 -4.56 27.12
N LEU A 369 0.17 -3.79 26.87
CA LEU A 369 1.11 -4.03 25.78
C LEU A 369 2.25 -4.99 26.16
N GLU A 370 2.55 -5.17 27.45
CA GLU A 370 3.52 -6.17 27.91
C GLU A 370 3.04 -7.61 27.65
N ASN A 371 1.73 -7.86 27.81
CA ASN A 371 1.15 -9.16 27.54
C ASN A 371 0.76 -9.25 26.06
N ARG A 372 1.57 -9.95 25.26
CA ARG A 372 1.35 -10.14 23.82
C ARG A 372 -0.08 -10.62 23.49
N VAL A 373 -0.73 -11.42 24.35
CA VAL A 373 -2.10 -11.91 24.15
C VAL A 373 -3.13 -10.77 24.17
N LEU A 374 -2.91 -9.75 24.99
CA LEU A 374 -3.76 -8.55 25.05
C LEU A 374 -3.29 -7.49 24.04
N ALA A 375 -1.99 -7.40 23.82
CA ALA A 375 -1.40 -6.42 22.92
C ALA A 375 -1.82 -6.60 21.46
N VAL A 376 -1.82 -7.83 20.92
CA VAL A 376 -2.21 -8.10 19.52
C VAL A 376 -3.62 -7.61 19.19
N PRO A 377 -4.70 -8.04 19.89
CA PRO A 377 -6.05 -7.55 19.62
C PRO A 377 -6.16 -6.05 19.86
N LEU A 378 -5.53 -5.52 20.92
CA LEU A 378 -5.59 -4.11 21.23
C LEU A 378 -4.98 -3.26 20.10
N LEU A 379 -3.76 -3.56 19.69
CA LEU A 379 -3.07 -2.85 18.61
C LEU A 379 -3.82 -3.01 17.29
N TYR A 380 -4.25 -4.24 16.94
CA TYR A 380 -4.94 -4.49 15.68
C TYR A 380 -6.26 -3.73 15.57
N TRP A 381 -7.15 -3.86 16.55
CA TRP A 381 -8.46 -3.23 16.48
C TRP A 381 -8.38 -1.72 16.68
N THR A 382 -7.43 -1.22 17.48
CA THR A 382 -7.20 0.23 17.61
C THR A 382 -6.70 0.80 16.29
N ALA A 383 -5.73 0.16 15.64
CA ALA A 383 -5.25 0.57 14.32
C ALA A 383 -6.35 0.54 13.25
N PHE A 384 -7.13 -0.55 13.22
CA PHE A 384 -8.27 -0.68 12.31
C PHE A 384 -9.28 0.46 12.52
N ILE A 385 -9.68 0.75 13.77
CA ILE A 385 -10.61 1.84 14.09
C ILE A 385 -9.99 3.20 13.74
N TYR A 386 -8.72 3.41 14.07
CA TYR A 386 -7.99 4.63 13.75
C TYR A 386 -7.98 4.89 12.23
N HIS A 387 -7.87 3.84 11.42
CA HIS A 387 -7.93 3.93 9.97
C HIS A 387 -9.26 4.51 9.46
N PHE A 388 -10.41 4.27 10.11
CA PHE A 388 -11.71 4.84 9.68
C PHE A 388 -11.69 6.36 9.63
N PHE A 389 -10.97 6.97 10.57
CA PHE A 389 -10.87 8.42 10.71
C PHE A 389 -9.85 9.03 9.74
N THR A 390 -9.01 8.22 9.12
CA THR A 390 -7.96 8.70 8.21
C THR A 390 -8.35 8.44 6.75
N ALA A 391 -7.94 9.34 5.84
CA ALA A 391 -8.31 9.24 4.43
C ALA A 391 -7.69 8.01 3.75
N SER A 392 -6.48 7.64 4.15
CA SER A 392 -5.73 6.57 3.51
C SER A 392 -4.90 5.78 4.52
N GLU A 393 -4.61 4.53 4.20
CA GLU A 393 -3.67 3.67 4.93
C GLU A 393 -2.31 4.35 5.13
N ILE A 394 -1.85 5.08 4.12
CA ILE A 394 -0.54 5.73 4.17
C ILE A 394 -0.56 6.87 5.21
N SER A 395 -1.61 7.68 5.20
CA SER A 395 -1.83 8.73 6.19
C SER A 395 -1.98 8.15 7.59
N MET A 396 -2.67 7.02 7.73
CA MET A 396 -2.77 6.32 9.00
C MET A 396 -1.38 5.98 9.54
N LEU A 397 -0.57 5.25 8.77
CA LEU A 397 0.76 4.80 9.19
C LEU A 397 1.72 5.96 9.46
N ALA A 398 1.72 6.98 8.59
CA ALA A 398 2.58 8.16 8.74
C ALA A 398 2.31 8.97 10.00
N THR A 399 1.09 8.88 10.54
CA THR A 399 0.68 9.67 11.70
C THR A 399 0.77 8.88 13.00
N SER A 400 0.66 7.55 12.94
CA SER A 400 0.70 6.68 14.11
C SER A 400 2.07 6.06 14.38
N LEU A 401 2.81 5.63 13.34
CA LEU A 401 4.02 4.81 13.54
C LEU A 401 5.17 5.55 14.22
N PRO A 402 5.49 6.83 13.92
CA PRO A 402 6.51 7.55 14.67
C PRO A 402 6.26 7.52 16.19
N VAL A 403 5.00 7.77 16.56
CA VAL A 403 4.54 7.84 17.95
C VAL A 403 4.67 6.45 18.60
N LEU A 404 4.22 5.40 17.91
CA LEU A 404 4.32 4.03 18.43
C LEU A 404 5.76 3.52 18.54
N MET A 405 6.63 3.84 17.59
CA MET A 405 8.03 3.41 17.64
C MET A 405 8.78 4.06 18.81
N GLU A 406 8.58 5.36 19.03
CA GLU A 406 9.17 6.06 20.18
C GLU A 406 8.61 5.55 21.50
N PHE A 407 7.29 5.31 21.55
CA PHE A 407 6.64 4.71 22.70
C PHE A 407 7.19 3.31 23.00
N SER A 408 7.38 2.48 21.98
CA SER A 408 7.98 1.15 22.13
C SER A 408 9.36 1.24 22.75
N LYS A 409 10.22 2.15 22.25
CA LYS A 409 11.57 2.36 22.81
C LYS A 409 11.54 2.86 24.25
N THR A 410 10.69 3.82 24.58
CA THR A 410 10.57 4.41 25.92
C THR A 410 10.11 3.38 26.95
N ASN A 411 9.23 2.46 26.55
CA ASN A 411 8.63 1.45 27.43
C ASN A 411 9.27 0.05 27.27
N ALA A 412 10.44 -0.04 26.64
CA ALA A 412 11.17 -1.29 26.40
C ALA A 412 10.34 -2.40 25.71
N LEU A 413 9.37 -2.01 24.87
CA LEU A 413 8.66 -2.92 23.97
C LEU A 413 9.45 -3.08 22.67
N ASP A 414 9.32 -4.23 22.03
CA ASP A 414 9.93 -4.48 20.72
C ASP A 414 9.28 -3.60 19.61
N PRO A 415 10.01 -2.62 19.03
CA PRO A 415 9.48 -1.74 18.00
C PRO A 415 9.13 -2.50 16.71
N LEU A 416 9.89 -3.55 16.37
CA LEU A 416 9.62 -4.37 15.19
C LEU A 416 8.28 -5.08 15.35
N TRP A 417 8.07 -5.76 16.48
CA TRP A 417 6.83 -6.48 16.75
C TRP A 417 5.61 -5.57 16.74
N VAL A 418 5.67 -4.42 17.45
CA VAL A 418 4.59 -3.44 17.47
C VAL A 418 4.34 -2.88 16.07
N GLY A 419 5.42 -2.58 15.33
CA GLY A 419 5.36 -2.05 13.97
C GLY A 419 4.71 -3.03 12.99
N LEU A 420 5.05 -4.32 13.05
CA LEU A 420 4.46 -5.38 12.22
C LEU A 420 2.95 -5.53 12.49
N VAL A 421 2.55 -5.62 13.76
CA VAL A 421 1.14 -5.75 14.14
C VAL A 421 0.34 -4.54 13.69
N TRP A 422 0.84 -3.34 13.98
CA TRP A 422 0.16 -2.09 13.64
C TRP A 422 0.08 -1.86 12.13
N SER A 423 1.18 -2.12 11.41
CA SER A 423 1.21 -2.02 9.95
C SER A 423 0.23 -2.99 9.29
N PHE A 424 0.12 -4.22 9.79
CA PHE A 424 -0.77 -5.21 9.22
C PHE A 424 -2.25 -4.87 9.44
N ALA A 425 -2.55 -4.24 10.58
CA ALA A 425 -3.89 -3.83 10.96
C ALA A 425 -4.50 -2.71 10.10
N ALA A 426 -3.64 -1.87 9.53
CA ALA A 426 -4.05 -0.86 8.53
C ALA A 426 -4.63 -1.46 7.24
N GLY A 427 -4.53 -2.78 7.06
CA GLY A 427 -5.08 -3.49 5.91
C GLY A 427 -6.57 -3.81 5.97
N GLY A 428 -7.18 -3.79 7.16
CA GLY A 428 -8.62 -4.05 7.30
C GLY A 428 -9.42 -2.94 6.63
N LYS A 429 -10.08 -3.25 5.52
CA LYS A 429 -10.77 -2.26 4.69
C LYS A 429 -12.22 -2.68 4.49
N LEU A 430 -13.17 -1.80 4.82
CA LEU A 430 -14.61 -2.00 4.59
C LEU A 430 -15.14 -1.08 3.49
N PHE A 431 -14.50 0.08 3.32
CA PHE A 431 -14.97 1.15 2.47
C PHE A 431 -13.93 1.49 1.39
N ALA A 432 -14.42 1.88 0.21
CA ALA A 432 -13.56 2.15 -0.93
C ALA A 432 -12.50 3.24 -0.64
N TYR A 433 -12.87 4.29 0.10
CA TYR A 433 -11.97 5.42 0.35
C TYR A 433 -10.70 5.03 1.12
N GLN A 434 -10.74 3.97 1.94
CA GLN A 434 -9.65 3.58 2.84
C GLN A 434 -8.38 3.17 2.08
N SER A 435 -8.47 2.89 0.77
CA SER A 435 -7.33 2.47 -0.03
C SER A 435 -7.54 2.81 -1.51
N ALA A 436 -6.53 3.43 -2.13
CA ALA A 436 -6.58 3.78 -3.55
C ALA A 436 -6.88 2.60 -4.49
N PRO A 437 -6.34 1.39 -4.30
CA PRO A 437 -6.77 0.21 -5.04
C PRO A 437 -8.28 -0.03 -4.99
N LEU A 438 -8.90 0.08 -3.81
CA LEU A 438 -10.34 -0.12 -3.65
C LEU A 438 -11.17 0.94 -4.38
N ILE A 439 -10.74 2.21 -4.36
CA ILE A 439 -11.39 3.29 -5.14
C ILE A 439 -11.37 2.95 -6.63
N VAL A 440 -10.20 2.58 -7.16
CA VAL A 440 -10.03 2.29 -8.58
C VAL A 440 -10.85 1.07 -8.98
N GLY A 441 -10.80 -0.01 -8.20
CA GLY A 441 -11.62 -1.19 -8.45
C GLY A 441 -13.12 -0.89 -8.41
N TYR A 442 -13.57 -0.08 -7.45
CA TYR A 442 -14.98 0.34 -7.32
C TYR A 442 -15.44 1.18 -8.52
N SER A 443 -14.55 2.01 -9.08
CA SER A 443 -14.87 2.88 -10.23
C SER A 443 -15.27 2.13 -11.50
N TYR A 444 -14.89 0.84 -11.64
CA TYR A 444 -15.30 0.00 -12.77
C TYR A 444 -16.79 -0.40 -12.73
N GLY A 445 -17.48 -0.20 -11.59
CA GLY A 445 -18.94 -0.30 -11.50
C GLY A 445 -19.51 -1.73 -11.53
N TYR A 446 -18.69 -2.76 -11.27
CA TYR A 446 -19.14 -4.16 -11.24
C TYR A 446 -19.70 -4.61 -9.90
N PHE A 447 -19.35 -3.95 -8.79
CA PHE A 447 -19.83 -4.31 -7.46
C PHE A 447 -20.35 -3.10 -6.68
N ARG A 448 -21.26 -3.35 -5.74
CA ARG A 448 -21.88 -2.31 -4.91
C ARG A 448 -21.08 -2.07 -3.66
N HIS A 449 -21.32 -0.92 -3.00
CA HIS A 449 -20.68 -0.61 -1.73
C HIS A 449 -20.93 -1.68 -0.66
N MET A 450 -22.14 -2.23 -0.60
CA MET A 450 -22.46 -3.32 0.34
C MET A 450 -21.69 -4.62 0.05
N ASP A 451 -21.19 -4.81 -1.17
CA ASP A 451 -20.35 -5.95 -1.51
C ASP A 451 -18.95 -5.79 -0.91
N LEU A 452 -18.40 -4.56 -0.98
CA LEU A 452 -17.17 -4.19 -0.30
C LEU A 452 -17.26 -4.42 1.20
N VAL A 453 -18.32 -3.94 1.84
CA VAL A 453 -18.49 -4.06 3.29
C VAL A 453 -18.58 -5.53 3.71
N LYS A 454 -19.36 -6.34 2.99
CA LYS A 454 -19.52 -7.77 3.31
C LYS A 454 -18.22 -8.54 3.19
N LEU A 455 -17.53 -8.45 2.05
CA LEU A 455 -16.28 -9.18 1.85
C LEU A 455 -15.18 -8.60 2.74
N GLY A 456 -15.08 -7.28 2.82
CA GLY A 456 -14.08 -6.56 3.63
C GLY A 456 -14.17 -6.89 5.10
N PHE A 457 -15.38 -6.97 5.66
CA PHE A 457 -15.57 -7.33 7.07
C PHE A 457 -15.11 -8.77 7.34
N LEU A 458 -15.51 -9.71 6.48
CA LEU A 458 -15.09 -11.11 6.61
C LEU A 458 -13.59 -11.26 6.47
N LEU A 459 -12.98 -10.60 5.49
CA LEU A 459 -11.52 -10.61 5.31
C LEU A 459 -10.81 -9.97 6.49
N THR A 460 -11.30 -8.84 7.03
CA THR A 460 -10.71 -8.21 8.23
C THR A 460 -10.67 -9.18 9.41
N VAL A 461 -11.76 -9.91 9.65
CA VAL A 461 -11.80 -10.92 10.74
C VAL A 461 -10.85 -12.09 10.46
N VAL A 462 -10.81 -12.59 9.22
CA VAL A 462 -9.90 -13.68 8.84
C VAL A 462 -8.44 -13.24 8.96
N GLU A 463 -8.12 -12.04 8.53
CA GLU A 463 -6.79 -11.46 8.61
C GLU A 463 -6.35 -11.23 10.05
N PHE A 464 -7.25 -10.80 10.93
CA PHE A 464 -6.96 -10.75 12.35
C PHE A 464 -6.59 -12.13 12.90
N GLY A 465 -7.34 -13.17 12.54
CA GLY A 465 -7.00 -14.55 12.88
C GLY A 465 -5.65 -15.00 12.32
N GLY A 466 -5.35 -14.63 11.07
CA GLY A 466 -4.04 -14.88 10.44
C GLY A 466 -2.90 -14.17 11.16
N LEU A 467 -3.11 -12.91 11.57
CA LEU A 467 -2.13 -12.16 12.35
C LEU A 467 -1.90 -12.78 13.72
N CYS A 468 -2.95 -13.24 14.41
CA CYS A 468 -2.82 -13.97 15.66
C CYS A 468 -2.00 -15.25 15.47
N PHE A 469 -2.26 -16.02 14.43
CA PHE A 469 -1.42 -17.18 14.08
C PHE A 469 0.04 -16.77 13.84
N CYS A 470 0.25 -15.68 13.09
CA CYS A 470 1.59 -15.15 12.86
C CYS A 470 2.30 -14.77 14.17
N ALA A 471 1.65 -13.94 15.00
CA ALA A 471 2.23 -13.39 16.22
C ALA A 471 2.47 -14.43 17.33
N PHE A 472 1.65 -15.47 17.43
CA PHE A 472 1.74 -16.45 18.52
C PHE A 472 2.36 -17.80 18.12
N VAL A 473 2.37 -18.14 16.83
CA VAL A 473 2.88 -19.44 16.36
C VAL A 473 4.01 -19.27 15.37
N TRP A 474 3.85 -18.44 14.34
CA TRP A 474 4.82 -18.35 13.26
C TRP A 474 6.08 -17.56 13.64
N TRP A 475 5.94 -16.31 14.10
CA TRP A 475 7.05 -15.42 14.45
C TRP A 475 7.94 -15.99 15.56
N PRO A 476 7.40 -16.61 16.63
CA PRO A 476 8.23 -17.24 17.65
C PRO A 476 9.14 -18.36 17.13
N LEU A 477 8.81 -19.03 16.01
CA LEU A 477 9.69 -20.05 15.40
C LEU A 477 10.98 -19.46 14.85
N PHE A 478 11.00 -18.16 14.58
CA PHE A 478 12.13 -17.42 14.04
C PHE A 478 12.77 -16.48 15.08
N GLY A 479 12.28 -16.51 16.33
CA GLY A 479 12.89 -15.81 17.45
C GLY A 479 12.46 -14.35 17.65
N PHE A 480 11.29 -13.93 17.15
CA PHE A 480 10.73 -12.59 17.39
C PHE A 480 9.29 -12.62 17.93
#